data_AF-A0A5U3I985-F1
#
_entry.id   AF-A0A5U3I985-F1
#
_cell.length_a   1.000
_cell.length_b   1.000
_cell.length_c   1.000
_cell.angle_alpha   90.00
_cell.angle_beta   90.00
_cell.angle_gamma   90.00
#
_symmetry.space_group_name_H-M   'P 1'
#
loop_
_entity.id
_entity.type
_entity.pdbx_description
1 polymer ?
#
loop_
_entity_poly.entity_id
_entity_poly.type
_entity_poly.pdbx_seq_one_letter_code
_entity_poly.pdbx_strand_id
1 'polypeptide(L)'
;MIDINPPPEVVEKIQEIIKELHAVCVENGVPLVIAALVSRTSTTGGDGISRLLSFYLDGPAGITDSSMLAASDILRMPYVPDSFVAGLEMLREEMNKPCDCPECRSEHGRIH
;
A
#
# COMPACT_ATOMS: atom_id res chain seq x y z
N MET A 1 16.75 -14.81 -2.05
CA MET A 1 15.96 -13.82 -1.29
C MET A 1 16.40 -13.91 0.16
N ILE A 2 16.57 -12.80 0.88
CA ILE A 2 17.07 -12.82 2.26
C ILE A 2 15.90 -13.02 3.24
N ASP A 3 16.05 -13.91 4.21
CA ASP A 3 15.07 -14.10 5.28
C ASP A 3 14.89 -12.81 6.10
N ILE A 4 13.66 -12.55 6.54
CA ILE A 4 13.35 -11.42 7.42
C ILE A 4 12.86 -12.02 8.73
N ASN A 5 13.64 -11.90 9.79
CA ASN A 5 13.26 -12.35 11.13
C ASN A 5 13.92 -11.41 12.17
N PRO A 6 13.38 -10.19 12.34
CA PRO A 6 13.87 -9.27 13.34
C PRO A 6 13.65 -9.85 14.76
N PRO A 7 14.43 -9.39 15.76
CA PRO A 7 14.22 -9.75 17.15
C PRO A 7 12.79 -9.41 17.64
N PRO A 8 12.21 -10.17 18.58
CA PRO A 8 10.85 -9.93 19.10
C PRO A 8 10.63 -8.49 19.59
N GLU A 9 11.61 -7.90 20.27
CA GLU A 9 11.54 -6.53 20.78
C GLU A 9 11.41 -5.48 19.66
N VAL A 10 11.94 -5.78 18.47
CA VAL A 10 11.78 -4.92 17.29
C VAL A 10 10.36 -5.05 16.74
N VAL A 11 9.81 -6.26 16.70
CA VAL A 11 8.43 -6.51 16.26
C VAL A 11 7.41 -5.82 17.18
N GLU A 12 7.60 -5.95 18.50
CA GLU A 12 6.77 -5.30 19.51
C GLU A 12 6.80 -3.77 19.35
N LYS A 13 8.00 -3.18 19.21
CA LYS A 13 8.15 -1.75 18.97
C LYS A 13 7.46 -1.27 17.69
N ILE A 14 7.56 -2.03 16.60
CA ILE A 14 6.85 -1.71 15.34
C ILE A 14 5.34 -1.75 15.57
N GLN A 15 4.84 -2.75 16.30
CA GLN A 15 3.43 -2.88 16.60
C GLN A 15 2.92 -1.71 17.45
N GLU A 16 3.67 -1.25 18.43
CA GLU A 16 3.35 -0.07 19.25
C GLU A 16 3.25 1.19 18.38
N ILE A 17 4.26 1.46 17.54
CA ILE A 17 4.26 2.61 16.63
C ILE A 17 3.05 2.57 15.69
N ILE A 18 2.71 1.41 15.14
CA ILE A 18 1.53 1.26 14.26
C ILE A 18 0.24 1.56 15.02
N LYS A 19 0.12 1.13 16.28
CA LYS A 19 -1.05 1.41 17.12
C LYS A 19 -1.17 2.90 17.44
N GLU A 20 -0.08 3.54 17.83
CA GLU A 20 -0.05 4.98 18.11
C GLU A 20 -0.44 5.80 16.87
N LEU A 21 0.17 5.50 15.71
CA LEU A 21 -0.17 6.16 14.45
C LEU A 21 -1.63 5.94 14.08
N HIS A 22 -2.14 4.72 14.24
CA HIS A 22 -3.54 4.42 13.97
C HIS A 22 -4.48 5.26 14.84
N ALA A 23 -4.22 5.35 16.15
CA ALA A 23 -5.02 6.16 17.06
C ALA A 23 -5.04 7.64 16.64
N VAL A 24 -3.87 8.22 16.35
CA VAL A 24 -3.77 9.61 15.87
C VAL A 24 -4.57 9.81 14.58
N CYS A 25 -4.46 8.89 13.62
CA CYS A 25 -5.19 8.98 12.36
C CYS A 25 -6.72 8.91 12.55
N VAL A 26 -7.19 7.98 13.39
CA VAL A 26 -8.62 7.83 13.71
C VAL A 26 -9.16 9.08 14.42
N GLU A 27 -8.46 9.59 15.43
CA GLU A 27 -8.86 10.79 16.18
C GLU A 27 -9.00 12.04 15.30
N ASN A 28 -8.23 12.10 14.21
CA ASN A 28 -8.19 13.26 13.32
C ASN A 28 -8.89 13.03 11.97
N GLY A 29 -9.57 11.89 11.76
CA GLY A 29 -10.25 11.59 10.49
C GLY A 29 -9.30 11.48 9.30
N VAL A 30 -8.04 11.07 9.53
CA VAL A 30 -7.02 10.96 8.49
C VAL A 30 -6.96 9.52 7.98
N PRO A 31 -7.28 9.25 6.70
CA PRO A 31 -7.18 7.90 6.14
C PRO A 31 -5.75 7.35 6.25
N LEU A 32 -5.63 6.07 6.61
CA LEU A 32 -4.39 5.36 6.84
C LEU A 32 -4.48 3.94 6.28
N VAL A 33 -3.42 3.52 5.58
CA VAL A 33 -3.15 2.11 5.28
C VAL A 33 -1.66 1.88 5.56
N ILE A 34 -1.34 0.98 6.47
CA ILE A 34 0.04 0.69 6.85
C ILE A 34 0.24 -0.82 7.06
N ALA A 35 1.33 -1.34 6.52
CA ALA A 35 1.77 -2.70 6.76
C ALA A 35 3.29 -2.77 7.00
N ALA A 36 3.70 -3.72 7.83
CA ALA A 36 5.10 -4.05 8.06
C ALA A 36 5.30 -5.57 7.89
N LEU A 37 6.26 -5.97 7.05
CA LEU A 37 6.67 -7.36 6.93
C LEU A 37 7.61 -7.70 8.10
N VAL A 38 7.14 -8.52 9.04
CA VAL A 38 7.86 -8.82 10.29
C VAL A 38 8.36 -10.26 10.37
N SER A 39 7.95 -11.13 9.45
CA SER A 39 8.64 -12.40 9.23
C SER A 39 8.51 -12.83 7.78
N ARG A 40 9.60 -13.35 7.22
CA ARG A 40 9.67 -14.09 5.98
C ARG A 40 10.69 -15.20 6.12
N THR A 41 10.22 -16.44 6.09
CA THR A 41 11.06 -17.64 6.12
C THR A 41 10.78 -18.48 4.88
N SER A 42 11.82 -18.85 4.15
CA SER A 42 11.69 -19.89 3.12
C SER A 42 12.08 -21.23 3.72
N THR A 43 11.10 -22.13 3.89
CA THR A 43 11.36 -23.48 4.39
C THR A 43 11.04 -24.52 3.32
N THR A 44 11.60 -25.72 3.44
CA THR A 44 11.28 -26.86 2.55
C THR A 44 9.80 -27.26 2.57
N GLY A 45 9.04 -26.82 3.58
CA GLY A 45 7.60 -27.03 3.71
C GLY A 45 6.72 -25.86 3.21
N GLY A 46 7.33 -24.81 2.66
CA GLY A 46 6.66 -23.61 2.17
C GLY A 46 7.20 -22.32 2.78
N ASP A 47 6.84 -21.20 2.16
CA ASP A 47 7.21 -19.86 2.63
C ASP A 47 6.25 -19.38 3.73
N GLY A 48 6.80 -18.99 4.88
CA GLY A 48 6.05 -18.36 5.97
C GLY A 48 6.17 -16.84 5.87
N ILE A 49 5.04 -16.14 5.74
CA ILE A 49 4.99 -14.66 5.70
C ILE A 49 4.14 -14.16 6.87
N SER A 50 4.72 -13.34 7.73
CA SER A 50 4.00 -12.64 8.80
C SER A 50 4.05 -11.13 8.60
N ARG A 51 2.88 -10.49 8.70
CA ARG A 51 2.69 -9.07 8.46
C ARG A 51 1.92 -8.45 9.63
N LEU A 52 2.38 -7.29 10.09
CA LEU A 52 1.56 -6.37 10.87
C LEU A 52 0.79 -5.50 9.88
N LEU A 53 -0.53 -5.38 10.05
CA LEU A 53 -1.40 -4.60 9.17
C LEU A 53 -2.34 -3.76 10.04
N SER A 54 -2.47 -2.48 9.69
CA SER A 54 -3.49 -1.58 10.23
C SER A 54 -4.02 -0.69 9.12
N PHE A 55 -5.31 -0.40 9.15
CA PHE A 55 -5.95 0.50 8.21
C PHE A 55 -7.11 1.23 8.87
N TYR A 56 -7.33 2.46 8.45
CA TYR A 56 -8.49 3.27 8.76
C TYR A 56 -8.83 4.04 7.49
N LEU A 57 -9.97 3.71 6.87
CA LEU A 57 -10.49 4.44 5.73
C LEU A 57 -11.77 5.06 6.25
N ASP A 58 -11.77 6.36 6.52
CA ASP A 58 -12.95 7.03 7.07
C ASP A 58 -14.12 6.83 6.11
N GLY A 59 -15.15 6.12 6.58
CA GLY A 59 -16.38 5.88 5.83
C GLY A 59 -17.48 6.69 6.49
N PRO A 60 -17.74 7.92 6.02
CA PRO A 60 -19.02 8.21 5.35
C PRO A 60 -19.01 9.42 4.36
N ALA A 61 -17.86 9.95 3.93
CA ALA A 61 -17.80 11.19 3.12
C ALA A 61 -17.98 11.00 1.59
N GLY A 62 -18.25 9.78 1.12
CA GLY A 62 -18.56 9.50 -0.29
C GLY A 62 -17.39 9.59 -1.28
N ILE A 63 -16.20 10.01 -0.82
CA ILE A 63 -14.98 10.10 -1.64
C ILE A 63 -13.86 9.36 -0.89
N THR A 64 -13.86 8.03 -0.95
CA THR A 64 -12.72 7.23 -0.52
C THR A 64 -11.66 7.26 -1.61
N ASP A 65 -10.41 7.59 -1.27
CA ASP A 65 -9.31 7.51 -2.21
C ASP A 65 -9.19 6.06 -2.75
N SER A 66 -9.33 5.92 -4.07
CA SER A 66 -9.35 4.60 -4.72
C SER A 66 -8.02 3.86 -4.56
N SER A 67 -6.91 4.58 -4.45
CA SER A 67 -5.58 4.00 -4.27
C SER A 67 -5.42 3.43 -2.86
N MET A 68 -5.91 4.14 -1.84
CA MET A 68 -5.93 3.65 -0.46
C MET A 68 -6.85 2.45 -0.30
N LEU A 69 -8.02 2.45 -0.95
CA LEU A 69 -8.92 1.29 -0.96
C LEU A 69 -8.22 0.07 -1.58
N ALA A 70 -7.66 0.23 -2.78
CA ALA A 70 -6.94 -0.84 -3.48
C ALA A 70 -5.75 -1.36 -2.66
N ALA A 71 -4.96 -0.47 -2.04
CA ALA A 71 -3.85 -0.86 -1.17
C ALA A 71 -4.34 -1.69 0.02
N SER A 72 -5.46 -1.31 0.64
CA SER A 72 -6.02 -2.04 1.77
C SER A 72 -6.43 -3.47 1.39
N ASP A 73 -6.99 -3.66 0.21
CA ASP A 73 -7.40 -4.98 -0.27
C ASP A 73 -6.20 -5.84 -0.65
N ILE A 74 -5.23 -5.28 -1.38
CA ILE A 74 -3.99 -5.96 -1.76
C ILE A 74 -3.23 -6.45 -0.51
N LEU A 75 -3.14 -5.62 0.54
CA LEU A 75 -2.41 -5.96 1.76
C LEU A 75 -3.13 -7.02 2.63
N ARG A 76 -4.44 -7.19 2.48
CA ARG A 76 -5.22 -8.27 3.14
C ARG A 76 -5.09 -9.61 2.43
N MET A 77 -4.65 -9.64 1.17
CA MET A 77 -4.50 -10.90 0.43
C MET A 77 -3.42 -11.78 1.06
N PRO A 78 -3.61 -13.12 1.09
CA PRO A 78 -2.59 -14.04 1.56
C PRO A 78 -1.36 -14.03 0.64
N TYR A 79 -1.58 -13.88 -0.66
CA TYR A 79 -0.57 -13.73 -1.69
C TYR A 79 -1.15 -12.93 -2.86
N VAL A 80 -0.30 -12.20 -3.57
CA VAL A 80 -0.65 -11.44 -4.77
C VAL A 80 0.03 -12.12 -5.95
N PRO A 81 -0.72 -12.63 -6.95
CA PRO A 81 -0.14 -13.30 -8.12
C PRO A 81 0.87 -12.42 -8.86
N ASP A 82 1.98 -13.01 -9.30
CA ASP A 82 3.02 -12.30 -10.06
C ASP A 82 2.44 -11.64 -11.33
N SER A 83 1.48 -12.29 -11.98
CA SER A 83 0.76 -11.73 -13.14
C SER A 83 -0.03 -10.48 -12.80
N PHE A 84 -0.58 -10.39 -11.59
CA PHE A 84 -1.28 -9.22 -11.10
C PHE A 84 -0.29 -8.08 -10.83
N VAL A 85 0.85 -8.37 -10.21
CA VAL A 85 1.93 -7.38 -9.99
C VAL A 85 2.42 -6.82 -11.33
N ALA A 86 2.69 -7.68 -12.31
CA ALA A 86 3.09 -7.25 -13.66
C ALA A 86 2.01 -6.38 -14.33
N GLY A 87 0.73 -6.72 -14.15
CA GLY A 87 -0.39 -5.91 -14.63
C GLY A 87 -0.42 -4.51 -14.02
N LEU A 88 -0.17 -4.39 -12.71
CA LEU A 88 -0.09 -3.10 -12.02
C LEU A 88 1.09 -2.25 -12.54
N GLU A 89 2.24 -2.87 -12.84
CA GLU A 89 3.39 -2.17 -13.41
C GLU A 89 3.08 -1.59 -14.79
N MET A 90 2.45 -2.39 -15.67
CA MET A 90 2.01 -1.92 -16.98
C MET A 90 1.01 -0.76 -16.86
N LEU A 91 0.01 -0.88 -15.98
CA LEU A 91 -0.97 0.18 -15.76
C LEU A 91 -0.30 1.47 -15.26
N ARG A 92 0.66 1.36 -14.34
CA ARG A 92 1.44 2.50 -13.85
C ARG A 92 2.21 3.18 -15.00
N GLU A 93 2.82 2.41 -15.89
CA GLU A 93 3.51 2.95 -17.07
C GLU A 93 2.54 3.68 -18.01
N GLU A 94 1.38 3.11 -18.31
CA GLU A 94 0.35 3.75 -19.13
C GLU A 94 -0.17 5.05 -18.50
N MET A 95 -0.43 5.07 -17.19
CA MET A 95 -0.90 6.26 -16.47
C MET A 95 0.14 7.38 -16.43
N ASN A 96 1.43 7.04 -16.50
CA ASN A 96 2.52 8.02 -16.54
C ASN A 96 2.83 8.54 -17.95
N LYS A 97 2.19 8.00 -19.00
CA LYS A 97 2.36 8.55 -20.35
C LYS A 97 1.74 9.94 -20.40
N PRO A 98 2.45 10.94 -20.93
CA PRO A 98 1.89 12.27 -21.10
C PRO A 98 0.63 12.19 -21.97
N CYS A 99 -0.46 12.79 -21.48
CA CYS A 99 -1.70 12.84 -22.21
C CYS A 99 -1.55 13.77 -23.42
N ASP A 100 -1.65 13.21 -24.64
CA ASP A 100 -1.63 13.99 -25.89
C ASP A 100 -3.07 14.28 -26.39
N CYS A 101 -4.05 14.41 -25.49
CA CYS A 101 -5.39 14.82 -25.93
C CYS A 101 -5.38 16.30 -26.37
N PRO A 102 -6.31 16.73 -27.25
CA PRO A 102 -6.40 18.12 -27.70
C PRO A 102 -6.48 19.14 -26.53
N GLU A 103 -7.09 18.75 -25.41
CA GLU A 103 -7.23 19.59 -24.21
C GLU A 103 -5.87 19.79 -23.52
N CYS A 104 -5.12 18.72 -23.24
CA CYS A 104 -3.78 18.80 -22.64
C CYS A 104 -2.76 19.52 -23.54
N ARG A 105 -2.87 19.35 -24.87
CA ARG A 105 -2.05 20.12 -25.84
C ARG A 105 -2.31 21.62 -25.77
N SER A 106 -3.57 22.02 -25.54
CA SER A 106 -3.96 23.43 -25.48
C SER A 106 -3.47 24.14 -24.21
N GLU A 107 -3.31 23.41 -23.10
CA GLU A 107 -2.76 23.96 -21.85
C GLU A 107 -1.24 24.15 -21.93
N HIS A 108 -0.51 23.23 -22.56
CA HIS A 108 0.94 23.35 -22.76
C HIS A 108 1.30 24.51 -23.69
N GLY A 109 0.44 24.85 -24.66
CA GLY A 109 0.63 25.99 -25.56
C GLY A 109 0.35 27.37 -24.96
N ARG A 110 -0.22 27.45 -23.74
CA ARG A 110 -0.52 28.71 -23.04
C ARG A 110 0.58 29.16 -22.08
N ILE A 111 1.62 28.34 -21.89
CA ILE A 111 2.73 28.59 -20.96
C ILE A 111 3.96 29.21 -21.68
N HIS A 112 3.85 29.52 -22.98
CA HIS A 112 4.85 30.23 -23.79
C HIS A 112 4.30 31.52 -24.37
#